data_AF-A0A957KA37-F1
#
_entry.id   AF-A0A957KA37-F1
#
_cell.length_a   1.000
_cell.length_b   1.000
_cell.length_c   1.000
_cell.angle_alpha   90.00
_cell.angle_beta   90.00
_cell.angle_gamma   90.00
#
_symmetry.space_group_name_H-M   'P 1'
#
loop_
_entity.id
_entity.type
_entity.pdbx_description
1 polymer ?
#
loop_
_entity_poly.entity_id
_entity_poly.type
_entity_poly.pdbx_seq_one_letter_code
_entity_poly.pdbx_strand_id
1 'polypeptide(L)'
;MKNDHQQIGELLLAAYESGALWGASNAAWPLPAGVERGDEAHLAFLTLVYAISGGREPAQLWAAARATFAADPELFAPHFIAYAKGRELAGRLTAHKMARKTVSDSTTWQRTGQALVMRAGGSVRQLLENFGFHGAALLDMLQANKATFPVL
;
A
#
# COMPACT_ATOMS: atom_id res chain seq x y z
N MET A 1 33.89 21.56 -3.36
CA MET A 1 32.76 21.81 -2.43
C MET A 1 31.58 21.02 -2.94
N LYS A 2 31.06 20.04 -2.19
CA LYS A 2 29.73 19.47 -2.49
C LYS A 2 28.71 20.56 -2.21
N ASN A 3 27.71 20.70 -3.07
CA ASN A 3 26.61 21.66 -2.86
C ASN A 3 25.74 21.15 -1.71
N ASP A 4 25.16 22.03 -0.89
CA ASP A 4 24.44 21.70 0.35
C ASP A 4 23.36 20.63 0.14
N HIS A 5 22.69 20.66 -1.03
CA HIS A 5 21.68 19.66 -1.42
C HIS A 5 22.23 18.23 -1.55
N GLN A 6 23.47 18.08 -2.05
CA GLN A 6 24.12 16.77 -2.19
C GLN A 6 24.47 16.18 -0.83
N GLN A 7 24.90 17.04 0.09
CA GLN A 7 25.27 16.65 1.44
C GLN A 7 24.04 16.29 2.28
N ILE A 8 22.94 17.04 2.13
CA ILE A 8 21.64 16.69 2.72
C ILE A 8 21.12 15.37 2.12
N GLY A 9 21.23 15.15 0.81
CA GLY A 9 20.83 13.91 0.16
C GLY A 9 21.55 12.68 0.70
N GLU A 10 22.88 12.79 0.88
CA GLU A 10 23.70 11.72 1.48
C GLU A 10 23.31 11.43 2.93
N LEU A 11 23.04 12.47 3.73
CA LEU A 11 22.60 12.30 5.12
C LEU A 11 21.21 11.65 5.22
N LEU A 12 20.28 12.05 4.34
CA LEU A 12 18.95 11.45 4.27
C LEU A 12 19.01 9.98 3.83
N LEU A 13 19.85 9.67 2.83
CA LEU A 13 20.06 8.30 2.38
C LEU A 13 20.67 7.43 3.48
N ALA A 14 21.71 7.90 4.16
CA ALA A 14 22.32 7.19 5.27
C ALA A 14 21.35 6.99 6.46
N ALA A 15 20.53 8.01 6.76
CA ALA A 15 19.48 7.90 7.76
C ALA A 15 18.38 6.90 7.33
N TYR A 16 18.05 6.82 6.04
CA TYR A 16 17.09 5.84 5.50
C TYR A 16 17.65 4.42 5.61
N GLU A 17 18.90 4.19 5.18
CA GLU A 17 19.58 2.90 5.21
C GLU A 17 19.78 2.38 6.63
N SER A 18 20.09 3.27 7.58
CA SER A 18 20.19 2.92 9.00
C SER A 18 18.83 2.73 9.69
N GLY A 19 17.71 2.95 8.99
CA GLY A 19 16.36 2.89 9.55
C GLY A 19 16.00 4.06 10.48
N ALA A 20 16.92 5.02 10.66
CA ALA A 20 16.75 6.18 11.54
C ALA A 20 15.76 7.23 10.99
N LEU A 21 15.68 7.38 9.66
CA LEU A 21 14.78 8.37 9.02
C LEU A 21 13.30 8.06 9.26
N TRP A 22 13.02 6.81 9.50
CA TRP A 22 11.70 6.31 9.81
C TRP A 22 11.42 6.57 11.30
N GLY A 23 12.37 6.34 12.20
CA GLY A 23 12.10 6.27 13.63
C GLY A 23 11.59 4.87 13.95
N ALA A 24 11.71 4.41 15.18
CA ALA A 24 11.48 2.98 15.46
C ALA A 24 9.99 2.60 15.63
N SER A 25 9.05 3.52 15.42
CA SER A 25 7.70 3.44 16.02
C SER A 25 6.48 3.38 15.07
N ASN A 26 6.63 3.46 13.75
CA ASN A 26 5.47 3.38 12.85
C ASN A 26 5.12 1.92 12.57
N ALA A 27 3.86 1.58 12.86
CA ALA A 27 3.31 0.24 12.70
C ALA A 27 3.38 -0.29 11.25
N ALA A 28 3.54 0.60 10.26
CA ALA A 28 3.68 0.27 8.83
C ALA A 28 5.08 -0.25 8.44
N TRP A 29 6.14 0.03 9.21
CA TRP A 29 7.52 -0.32 8.81
C TRP A 29 7.91 -1.79 8.92
N PRO A 30 7.43 -2.54 9.93
CA PRO A 30 7.62 -3.98 9.94
C PRO A 30 6.87 -4.58 8.75
N LEU A 31 7.62 -5.25 7.89
CA LEU A 31 7.08 -5.92 6.71
C LEU A 31 6.66 -7.36 7.03
N PRO A 32 5.80 -7.97 6.21
CA PRO A 32 5.60 -9.41 6.26
C PRO A 32 6.92 -10.16 6.04
N ALA A 33 7.04 -11.36 6.62
CA ALA A 33 8.23 -12.18 6.45
C ALA A 33 8.44 -12.55 4.97
N GLY A 34 9.68 -12.47 4.50
CA GLY A 34 10.04 -12.78 3.10
C GLY A 34 9.68 -11.69 2.08
N VAL A 35 9.13 -10.55 2.52
CA VAL A 35 8.90 -9.39 1.65
C VAL A 35 10.11 -8.46 1.72
N GLU A 36 10.68 -8.14 0.56
CA GLU A 36 11.84 -7.25 0.46
C GLU A 36 11.41 -5.79 0.28
N ARG A 37 12.12 -4.87 0.94
CA ARG A 37 11.82 -3.45 0.78
C ARG A 37 11.98 -3.05 -0.68
N GLY A 38 10.90 -2.49 -1.19
CA GLY A 38 10.83 -1.91 -2.53
C GLY A 38 10.45 -2.92 -3.60
N ASP A 39 10.32 -4.22 -3.31
CA ASP A 39 9.80 -5.20 -4.27
C ASP A 39 8.30 -4.96 -4.55
N GLU A 40 7.74 -5.67 -5.55
CA GLU A 40 6.33 -5.48 -5.92
C GLU A 40 5.37 -5.89 -4.79
N ALA A 41 5.71 -6.94 -4.03
CA ALA A 41 4.88 -7.41 -2.92
C ALA A 41 4.80 -6.38 -1.79
N HIS A 42 5.92 -5.72 -1.48
CA HIS A 42 6.02 -4.63 -0.53
C HIS A 42 5.17 -3.44 -0.96
N LEU A 43 5.29 -3.03 -2.23
CA LEU A 43 4.54 -1.90 -2.76
C LEU A 43 3.03 -2.19 -2.73
N ALA A 44 2.60 -3.36 -3.19
CA ALA A 44 1.21 -3.79 -3.13
C ALA A 44 0.68 -3.87 -1.68
N PHE A 45 1.47 -4.46 -0.77
CA PHE A 45 1.13 -4.54 0.66
C PHE A 45 0.88 -3.15 1.24
N LEU A 46 1.81 -2.22 1.07
CA LEU A 46 1.65 -0.86 1.58
C LEU A 46 0.44 -0.15 0.96
N THR A 47 0.34 -0.14 -0.37
CA THR A 47 -0.74 0.56 -1.08
C THR A 47 -2.13 0.10 -0.64
N LEU A 48 -2.32 -1.22 -0.53
CA LEU A 48 -3.63 -1.77 -0.16
C LEU A 48 -3.96 -1.52 1.31
N VAL A 49 -3.01 -1.71 2.23
CA VAL A 49 -3.26 -1.47 3.67
C VAL A 49 -3.53 0.01 3.94
N TYR A 50 -2.81 0.92 3.27
CA TYR A 50 -3.08 2.35 3.37
C TYR A 50 -4.48 2.73 2.88
N ALA A 51 -4.99 2.09 1.82
CA ALA A 51 -6.31 2.40 1.25
C ALA A 51 -7.47 2.21 2.25
N ILE A 52 -7.30 1.39 3.30
CA ILE A 52 -8.31 1.17 4.35
C ILE A 52 -7.86 1.62 5.74
N SER A 53 -6.78 2.41 5.82
CA SER A 53 -6.21 2.84 7.11
C SER A 53 -7.01 3.93 7.82
N GLY A 54 -7.92 4.62 7.12
CA GLY A 54 -8.72 5.72 7.65
C GLY A 54 -9.54 5.35 8.89
N GLY A 55 -9.29 6.03 10.01
CA GLY A 55 -10.06 5.88 11.25
C GLY A 55 -9.85 4.56 12.00
N ARG A 56 -8.76 3.83 11.71
CA ARG A 56 -8.36 2.63 12.45
C ARG A 56 -7.17 2.91 13.36
N GLU A 57 -7.12 2.16 14.46
CA GLU A 57 -5.91 2.12 15.29
C GLU A 57 -4.79 1.47 14.45
N PRO A 58 -3.68 2.19 14.19
CA PRO A 58 -2.65 1.74 13.24
C PRO A 58 -2.02 0.39 13.62
N ALA A 59 -1.66 0.17 14.89
CA ALA A 59 -0.95 -1.04 15.29
C ALA A 59 -1.78 -2.31 15.03
N GLN A 60 -3.08 -2.28 15.35
CA GLN A 60 -4.01 -3.38 15.08
C GLN A 60 -4.17 -3.66 13.59
N LEU A 61 -4.33 -2.63 12.76
CA LEU A 61 -4.49 -2.83 11.31
C LEU A 61 -3.23 -3.46 10.71
N TRP A 62 -2.06 -2.89 10.97
CA TRP A 62 -0.82 -3.37 10.36
C TRP A 62 -0.42 -4.75 10.88
N ALA A 63 -0.71 -5.07 12.14
CA ALA A 63 -0.55 -6.42 12.68
C ALA A 63 -1.48 -7.43 11.99
N ALA A 64 -2.76 -7.09 11.83
CA ALA A 64 -3.71 -7.92 11.09
C ALA A 64 -3.27 -8.10 9.63
N ALA A 65 -2.80 -7.04 8.98
CA ALA A 65 -2.33 -7.09 7.60
C ALA A 65 -1.15 -8.05 7.42
N ARG A 66 -0.13 -7.98 8.28
CA ARG A 66 0.99 -8.93 8.24
C ARG A 66 0.56 -10.37 8.47
N ALA A 67 -0.31 -10.60 9.45
CA ALA A 67 -0.85 -11.94 9.71
C ALA A 67 -1.68 -12.46 8.52
N THR A 68 -2.45 -11.57 7.88
CA THR A 68 -3.22 -11.89 6.67
C THR A 68 -2.30 -12.20 5.51
N PHE A 69 -1.25 -11.42 5.28
CA PHE A 69 -0.32 -11.65 4.18
C PHE A 69 0.35 -13.03 4.28
N ALA A 70 0.66 -13.48 5.49
CA ALA A 70 1.22 -14.80 5.73
C ALA A 70 0.20 -15.94 5.53
N ALA A 71 -1.06 -15.73 5.90
CA ALA A 71 -2.10 -16.77 5.84
C ALA A 71 -2.85 -16.82 4.49
N ASP A 72 -2.99 -15.66 3.84
CA ASP A 72 -3.78 -15.43 2.65
C ASP A 72 -3.15 -14.31 1.78
N PRO A 73 -2.02 -14.60 1.09
CA PRO A 73 -1.31 -13.61 0.28
C PRO A 73 -2.09 -13.16 -0.97
N GLU A 74 -3.06 -13.94 -1.46
CA GLU A 74 -3.88 -13.56 -2.61
C GLU A 74 -4.68 -12.28 -2.37
N LEU A 75 -5.06 -12.00 -1.11
CA LEU A 75 -5.73 -10.75 -0.74
C LEU A 75 -4.86 -9.51 -0.98
N PHE A 76 -3.58 -9.66 -1.25
CA PHE A 76 -2.66 -8.59 -1.59
C PHE A 76 -2.25 -8.58 -3.07
N ALA A 77 -2.82 -9.47 -3.90
CA ALA A 77 -2.58 -9.52 -5.33
C ALA A 77 -3.62 -8.66 -6.09
N PRO A 78 -3.22 -7.55 -6.75
CA PRO A 78 -4.17 -6.62 -7.38
C PRO A 78 -5.11 -7.26 -8.41
N HIS A 79 -4.61 -8.21 -9.21
CA HIS A 79 -5.44 -8.98 -10.15
C HIS A 79 -6.51 -9.80 -9.44
N PHE A 80 -6.15 -10.54 -8.40
CA PHE A 80 -7.11 -11.35 -7.66
C PHE A 80 -8.23 -10.49 -7.09
N ILE A 81 -7.88 -9.44 -6.34
CA ILE A 81 -8.88 -8.60 -5.66
C ILE A 81 -9.71 -7.75 -6.64
N ALA A 82 -9.17 -7.41 -7.81
CA ALA A 82 -9.91 -6.66 -8.84
C ALA A 82 -11.13 -7.44 -9.35
N TYR A 83 -10.97 -8.75 -9.49
CA TYR A 83 -11.97 -9.65 -10.09
C TYR A 83 -12.70 -10.54 -9.08
N ALA A 84 -12.30 -10.52 -7.80
CA ALA A 84 -12.95 -11.28 -6.74
C ALA A 84 -14.44 -10.91 -6.60
N LYS A 85 -15.29 -11.89 -6.26
CA LYS A 85 -16.70 -11.63 -5.97
C LYS A 85 -16.82 -10.84 -4.67
N GLY A 86 -17.57 -9.72 -4.68
CA GLY A 86 -17.63 -8.80 -3.54
C GLY A 86 -17.99 -9.47 -2.20
N ARG A 87 -18.93 -10.43 -2.19
CA ARG A 87 -19.31 -11.17 -0.97
C ARG A 87 -18.20 -12.07 -0.44
N GLU A 88 -17.45 -12.71 -1.33
CA GLU A 88 -16.34 -13.58 -0.97
C GLU A 88 -15.17 -12.78 -0.42
N LEU A 89 -14.80 -11.69 -1.11
CA LEU A 89 -13.75 -10.78 -0.68
C LEU A 89 -14.08 -10.16 0.69
N ALA A 90 -15.32 -9.70 0.88
CA ALA A 90 -15.78 -9.16 2.16
C ALA A 90 -15.70 -10.19 3.29
N GLY A 91 -16.05 -11.44 3.00
CA GLY A 91 -15.94 -12.56 3.94
C GLY A 91 -14.50 -12.82 4.37
N ARG A 92 -13.58 -12.96 3.41
CA ARG A 92 -12.14 -13.18 3.66
C ARG A 92 -11.52 -12.03 4.46
N LEU A 93 -11.74 -10.78 4.05
CA LEU A 93 -11.23 -9.61 4.77
C LEU A 93 -11.78 -9.51 6.20
N THR A 94 -13.05 -9.88 6.43
CA THR A 94 -13.65 -9.88 7.77
C THR A 94 -13.04 -11.00 8.64
N ALA A 95 -12.88 -12.20 8.09
CA ALA A 95 -12.29 -13.34 8.80
C ALA A 95 -10.86 -13.03 9.29
N HIS A 96 -10.12 -12.25 8.49
CA HIS A 96 -8.77 -11.80 8.83
C HIS A 96 -8.71 -10.49 9.65
N LYS A 97 -9.86 -9.95 10.08
CA LYS A 97 -9.95 -8.65 10.81
C LYS A 97 -9.38 -7.46 10.02
N MET A 98 -9.29 -7.61 8.69
CA MET A 98 -8.88 -6.56 7.76
C MET A 98 -10.02 -5.61 7.42
N ALA A 99 -11.28 -6.03 7.51
CA ALA A 99 -12.42 -5.13 7.35
C ALA A 99 -13.09 -4.85 8.71
N ARG A 100 -13.15 -3.57 9.11
CA ARG A 100 -13.94 -3.11 10.25
C ARG A 100 -15.35 -2.72 9.80
N LYS A 101 -15.44 -2.05 8.65
CA LYS A 101 -16.68 -1.74 7.96
C LYS A 101 -16.76 -2.65 6.74
N THR A 102 -17.24 -3.89 6.95
CA THR A 102 -17.19 -4.99 5.97
C THR A 102 -17.45 -4.55 4.53
N VAL A 103 -18.56 -3.84 4.27
CA VAL A 103 -18.95 -3.42 2.91
C VAL A 103 -18.03 -2.33 2.35
N SER A 104 -17.77 -1.26 3.11
CA SER A 104 -16.98 -0.14 2.58
C SER A 104 -15.51 -0.52 2.41
N ASP A 105 -14.93 -1.23 3.38
CA ASP A 105 -13.53 -1.60 3.34
C ASP A 105 -13.28 -2.61 2.22
N SER A 106 -14.16 -3.60 2.03
CA SER A 106 -14.03 -4.55 0.92
C SER A 106 -14.23 -3.88 -0.44
N THR A 107 -15.15 -2.91 -0.53
CA THR A 107 -15.37 -2.14 -1.76
C THR A 107 -14.15 -1.30 -2.11
N THR A 108 -13.57 -0.60 -1.11
CA THR A 108 -12.33 0.16 -1.31
C THR A 108 -11.19 -0.76 -1.73
N TRP A 109 -11.02 -1.90 -1.05
CA TRP A 109 -9.98 -2.88 -1.37
C TRP A 109 -10.09 -3.36 -2.82
N GLN A 110 -11.28 -3.75 -3.26
CA GLN A 110 -11.55 -4.16 -4.64
C GLN A 110 -11.31 -3.03 -5.64
N ARG A 111 -11.81 -1.82 -5.37
CA ARG A 111 -11.65 -0.67 -6.28
C ARG A 111 -10.19 -0.28 -6.46
N THR A 112 -9.39 -0.29 -5.38
CA THR A 112 -7.95 -0.06 -5.48
C THR A 112 -7.29 -1.12 -6.38
N GLY A 113 -7.65 -2.40 -6.24
CA GLY A 113 -7.19 -3.45 -7.14
C GLY A 113 -7.57 -3.21 -8.60
N GLN A 114 -8.83 -2.88 -8.87
CA GLN A 114 -9.32 -2.57 -10.22
C GLN A 114 -8.58 -1.39 -10.83
N ALA A 115 -8.32 -0.35 -10.04
CA ALA A 115 -7.61 0.83 -10.49
C ALA A 115 -6.13 0.53 -10.80
N LEU A 116 -5.46 -0.31 -9.98
CA LEU A 116 -4.11 -0.79 -10.25
C LEU A 116 -4.03 -1.62 -11.53
N VAL A 117 -4.99 -2.53 -11.74
CA VAL A 117 -5.07 -3.34 -12.97
C VAL A 117 -5.28 -2.45 -14.20
N MET A 118 -6.26 -1.54 -14.15
CA MET A 118 -6.60 -0.66 -15.27
C MET A 118 -5.47 0.30 -15.65
N ARG A 119 -4.72 0.83 -14.67
CA ARG A 119 -3.72 1.89 -14.90
C ARG A 119 -2.30 1.38 -15.12
N ALA A 120 -2.00 0.19 -14.60
CA ALA A 120 -0.63 -0.30 -14.52
C ALA A 120 -0.52 -1.83 -14.60
N GLY A 121 -1.54 -2.51 -15.14
CA GLY A 121 -1.52 -3.97 -15.29
C GLY A 121 -1.40 -4.72 -13.96
N GLY A 122 -1.78 -4.08 -12.85
CA GLY A 122 -1.73 -4.66 -11.51
C GLY A 122 -0.40 -4.46 -10.79
N SER A 123 0.57 -3.75 -11.39
CA SER A 123 1.84 -3.41 -10.73
C SER A 123 1.80 -2.00 -10.15
N VAL A 124 2.06 -1.89 -8.86
CA VAL A 124 2.28 -0.60 -8.19
C VAL A 124 3.58 0.03 -8.69
N ARG A 125 4.64 -0.76 -8.93
CA ARG A 125 5.88 -0.22 -9.50
C ARG A 125 5.64 0.45 -10.84
N GLN A 126 4.96 -0.24 -11.76
CA GLN A 126 4.64 0.31 -13.08
C GLN A 126 3.80 1.58 -12.96
N LEU A 127 2.88 1.64 -11.99
CA LEU A 127 2.14 2.87 -11.72
C LEU A 127 3.09 4.01 -11.32
N LEU A 128 4.01 3.78 -10.38
CA LEU A 128 4.98 4.80 -9.97
C LEU A 128 5.89 5.24 -11.14
N GLU A 129 6.35 4.28 -11.96
CA GLU A 129 7.18 4.52 -13.14
C GLU A 129 6.46 5.35 -14.21
N ASN A 130 5.16 5.10 -14.43
CA ASN A 130 4.34 5.88 -15.37
C ASN A 130 4.29 7.38 -15.02
N PHE A 131 4.54 7.74 -13.76
CA PHE A 131 4.63 9.12 -13.28
C PHE A 131 6.08 9.55 -12.97
N GLY A 132 7.08 8.79 -13.41
CA GLY A 132 8.50 9.11 -13.19
C GLY A 132 8.89 9.19 -11.72
N PHE A 133 8.18 8.47 -10.84
CA PHE A 133 8.31 8.58 -9.38
C PHE A 133 8.04 9.99 -8.82
N HIS A 134 7.38 10.86 -9.59
CA HIS A 134 7.01 12.20 -9.13
C HIS A 134 5.72 12.16 -8.30
N GLY A 135 5.88 12.14 -6.97
CA GLY A 135 4.76 12.05 -6.03
C GLY A 135 3.68 13.11 -6.21
N ALA A 136 4.04 14.35 -6.58
CA ALA A 136 3.07 15.42 -6.85
C ALA A 136 2.18 15.10 -8.07
N ALA A 137 2.79 14.67 -9.18
CA ALA A 137 2.04 14.29 -10.38
C ALA A 137 1.14 13.06 -10.14
N LEU A 138 1.63 12.10 -9.35
CA LEU A 138 0.83 10.95 -8.93
C LEU A 138 -0.36 11.39 -8.05
N LEU A 139 -0.12 12.29 -7.09
CA LEU A 139 -1.17 12.82 -6.22
C LEU A 139 -2.23 13.57 -7.01
N ASP A 140 -1.83 14.42 -7.97
CA ASP A 140 -2.77 15.13 -8.85
C ASP A 140 -3.65 14.14 -9.64
N MET A 141 -3.05 13.04 -10.15
CA MET A 141 -3.80 11.98 -10.80
C MET A 141 -4.77 11.29 -9.85
N LEU A 142 -4.35 10.92 -8.64
CA LEU A 142 -5.22 10.28 -7.65
C LEU A 142 -6.41 11.18 -7.30
N GLN A 143 -6.16 12.47 -7.07
CA GLN A 143 -7.20 13.47 -6.77
C GLN A 143 -8.18 13.69 -7.93
N ALA A 144 -7.71 13.65 -9.17
CA ALA A 144 -8.56 13.73 -10.36
C ALA A 144 -9.38 12.44 -10.61
N ASN A 145 -8.99 11.31 -9.99
CA ASN A 145 -9.59 9.99 -10.23
C ASN A 145 -10.18 9.35 -8.96
N LYS A 146 -10.78 10.16 -8.08
CA LYS A 146 -11.42 9.69 -6.82
C LYS A 146 -12.51 8.64 -7.00
N ALA A 147 -13.12 8.55 -8.19
CA ALA A 147 -14.10 7.50 -8.48
C ALA A 147 -13.47 6.09 -8.45
N THR A 148 -12.20 5.97 -8.82
CA THR A 148 -11.44 4.70 -8.87
C THR A 148 -10.45 4.57 -7.71
N PHE A 149 -9.93 5.68 -7.17
CA PHE A 149 -9.10 5.75 -5.98
C PHE A 149 -9.78 6.56 -4.88
N PRO A 150 -10.79 6.01 -4.18
CA PRO A 150 -11.63 6.81 -3.28
C PRO A 150 -10.93 7.27 -2.00
N VAL A 151 -9.78 6.67 -1.66
CA VAL A 151 -9.10 6.88 -0.37
C VAL A 151 -7.58 7.03 -0.50
N LEU A 152 -7.05 7.04 -1.73
CA LEU A 152 -5.63 7.27 -2.04
C LEU A 152 -5.44 8.67 -2.63
#